data_AF-A0A7V8JLZ0-F1
#
_entry.id   AF-A0A7V8JLZ0-F1
#
_cell.length_a   1.000
_cell.length_b   1.000
_cell.length_c   1.000
_cell.angle_alpha   90.00
_cell.angle_beta   90.00
_cell.angle_gamma   90.00
#
_symmetry.space_group_name_H-M   'P 1'
#
loop_
_entity.id
_entity.type
_entity.pdbx_description
1 polymer ?
#
loop_
_entity_poly.entity_id
_entity_poly.type
_entity_poly.pdbx_seq_one_letter_code
_entity_poly.pdbx_strand_id
1 'polypeptide(L)'
;MSGLSATVAENIVRHRDENGPFRRRKDLLKVPRLGDKTFEQCAGFLRIADGDQPLDASSVHPETYPVVERIVAATARPIKALIGDGSFLRGQKA
;
A
#
# COMPACT_ATOMS: atom_id res chain seq x y z
N MET A 1 17.49 4.75 0.04
CA MET A 1 16.04 4.61 -0.22
C MET A 1 15.66 5.59 -1.30
N SER A 2 15.12 5.11 -2.43
CA SER A 2 14.66 5.99 -3.51
C SER A 2 13.42 6.76 -3.03
N GLY A 3 13.48 8.08 -2.98
CA GLY A 3 12.30 8.95 -2.90
C GLY A 3 11.94 9.62 -1.57
N LEU A 4 12.44 9.15 -0.40
CA LEU A 4 12.18 9.82 0.88
C LEU A 4 13.39 10.65 1.34
N SER A 5 13.19 11.95 1.55
CA SER A 5 14.15 12.78 2.28
C SER A 5 14.04 12.52 3.79
N ALA A 6 15.11 12.80 4.54
CA ALA A 6 15.12 12.68 6.00
C ALA A 6 13.97 13.46 6.66
N THR A 7 13.67 14.65 6.13
CA THR A 7 12.56 15.49 6.61
C THR A 7 11.19 14.84 6.41
N VAL A 8 10.97 14.14 5.29
CA VAL A 8 9.69 13.44 5.06
C VAL A 8 9.58 12.25 6.00
N ALA A 9 10.67 11.51 6.23
CA ALA A 9 10.68 10.41 7.19
C ALA A 9 10.35 10.89 8.61
N GLU A 10 10.96 12.00 9.05
CA GLU A 10 10.66 12.64 10.34
C GLU A 10 9.21 13.10 10.43
N ASN A 11 8.66 13.70 9.37
CA ASN A 11 7.26 14.10 9.33
C ASN A 11 6.30 12.90 9.42
N ILE A 12 6.64 11.74 8.82
CA ILE A 12 5.83 10.51 8.93
C ILE A 12 5.81 10.03 10.38
N VAL A 13 6.97 9.97 11.03
CA VAL A 13 7.08 9.54 12.43
C VAL A 13 6.30 10.50 13.34
N ARG A 14 6.51 11.82 13.20
CA ARG A 14 5.76 12.82 13.96
C ARG A 14 4.25 12.70 13.76
N HIS A 15 3.80 12.55 12.51
CA HIS A 15 2.38 12.39 12.22
C HIS A 15 1.81 11.13 12.88
N ARG A 16 2.55 10.02 12.86
CA ARG A 16 2.15 8.78 13.54
C ARG A 16 2.09 8.95 15.05
N ASP A 17 3.03 9.66 15.64
CA ASP A 17 3.07 9.85 17.10
C ASP A 17 1.94 10.80 17.58
N GLU A 18 1.57 11.79 16.76
CA GLU A 18 0.48 12.73 17.04
C GLU A 18 -0.93 12.17 16.75
N ASN A 19 -1.08 11.38 15.67
CA ASN A 19 -2.39 10.94 15.16
C ASN A 19 -2.64 9.44 15.37
N GLY A 20 -1.64 8.72 15.88
CA GLY A 20 -1.65 7.26 15.98
C GLY A 20 -1.21 6.54 14.69
N PRO A 21 -1.26 5.20 14.68
CA PRO A 21 -0.81 4.40 13.54
C PRO A 21 -1.66 4.65 12.29
N PHE A 22 -1.00 4.66 11.12
CA PHE A 22 -1.69 4.73 9.83
C PHE A 22 -2.56 3.48 9.61
N ARG A 23 -3.83 3.69 9.25
CA ARG A 23 -4.76 2.60 8.94
C ARG A 23 -4.76 2.22 7.46
N ARG A 24 -4.47 3.19 6.58
CA ARG A 24 -4.39 2.98 5.12
C ARG A 24 -3.20 3.74 4.54
N ARG A 25 -2.61 3.24 3.45
CA ARG A 25 -1.50 3.94 2.76
C ARG A 25 -1.90 5.33 2.31
N LYS A 26 -3.14 5.53 1.86
CA LYS A 26 -3.66 6.85 1.47
C LYS A 26 -3.60 7.87 2.60
N ASP A 27 -3.58 7.46 3.87
CA ASP A 27 -3.44 8.38 4.99
C ASP A 27 -2.05 9.02 5.03
N LEU A 28 -1.03 8.45 4.38
CA LEU A 28 0.29 9.06 4.23
C LEU A 28 0.24 10.38 3.44
N LEU A 29 -0.75 10.58 2.57
CA LEU A 29 -0.95 11.85 1.86
C LEU A 29 -1.33 13.01 2.80
N LYS A 30 -1.71 12.71 4.05
CA LYS A 30 -1.93 13.72 5.10
C LYS A 30 -0.63 14.20 5.74
N VAL A 31 0.49 13.52 5.48
CA VAL A 31 1.80 13.90 6.04
C VAL A 31 2.30 15.15 5.33
N PRO A 32 2.66 16.22 6.06
CA PRO A 32 3.18 17.44 5.46
C PRO A 32 4.41 17.17 4.58
N ARG A 33 4.43 17.79 3.40
CA ARG A 33 5.52 17.68 2.39
C ARG A 33 5.64 16.30 1.72
N LEU A 34 4.70 15.38 1.96
CA LEU A 34 4.58 14.15 1.19
C LEU A 34 3.59 14.38 0.05
N GLY A 35 4.10 14.72 -1.14
CA GLY A 35 3.26 14.94 -2.33
C GLY A 35 2.95 13.63 -3.08
N ASP A 36 1.98 13.68 -3.98
CA ASP A 36 1.50 12.51 -4.74
C ASP A 36 2.61 11.74 -5.45
N LYS A 37 3.55 12.45 -6.08
CA LYS A 37 4.70 11.83 -6.76
C LYS A 37 5.63 11.08 -5.78
N THR A 38 5.87 11.67 -4.61
CA THR A 38 6.69 11.02 -3.57
C THR A 38 5.95 9.82 -2.99
N PHE A 39 4.64 9.95 -2.79
CA PHE A 39 3.78 8.85 -2.36
C PHE A 39 3.84 7.68 -3.35
N GLU A 40 3.65 7.93 -4.64
CA GLU A 40 3.72 6.91 -5.69
C GLU A 40 5.07 6.18 -5.69
N GLN A 41 6.17 6.91 -5.53
CA GLN A 41 7.50 6.28 -5.49
C GLN A 41 7.72 5.41 -4.25
N CYS A 42 7.08 5.73 -3.12
CA CYS A 42 7.33 5.05 -1.84
C CYS A 42 6.24 4.06 -1.41
N ALA A 43 5.02 4.18 -1.95
CA ALA A 43 3.85 3.46 -1.45
C ALA A 43 4.01 1.95 -1.56
N GLY A 44 4.71 1.44 -2.59
CA GLY A 44 4.99 0.01 -2.74
C GLY A 44 5.97 -0.56 -1.71
N PHE A 45 6.76 0.29 -1.06
CA PHE A 45 7.75 -0.11 -0.06
C PHE A 45 7.24 0.02 1.38
N LEU A 46 6.25 0.90 1.60
CA LEU A 46 5.64 1.12 2.90
C LEU A 46 4.57 0.05 3.17
N ARG A 47 4.66 -0.64 4.30
CA ARG A 47 3.72 -1.71 4.68
C ARG A 47 2.93 -1.31 5.92
N ILE A 48 1.63 -1.58 5.91
CA ILE A 48 0.74 -1.42 7.05
C ILE A 48 0.17 -2.80 7.39
N ALA A 49 0.65 -3.40 8.47
CA ALA A 49 0.31 -4.79 8.84
C ALA A 49 -1.13 -4.92 9.34
N ASP A 50 -1.57 -4.01 10.22
CA ASP A 50 -2.88 -4.04 10.88
C ASP A 50 -3.82 -2.95 10.35
N GLY A 51 -3.72 -2.69 9.04
CA GLY A 51 -4.52 -1.69 8.34
C GLY A 51 -5.88 -2.20 7.90
N ASP A 52 -6.74 -1.28 7.48
CA ASP A 52 -8.09 -1.60 6.99
C ASP A 52 -8.07 -2.21 5.58
N GLN A 53 -6.98 -1.98 4.83
CA GLN A 53 -6.79 -2.47 3.47
C GLN A 53 -5.75 -3.61 3.46
N PRO A 54 -6.16 -4.88 3.26
CA PRO A 54 -5.25 -6.03 3.26
C PRO A 54 -4.10 -5.93 2.26
N LEU A 55 -4.30 -5.24 1.13
CA LEU A 55 -3.24 -5.02 0.13
C LEU A 55 -2.12 -4.10 0.63
N ASP A 56 -2.36 -3.25 1.64
CA ASP A 56 -1.34 -2.37 2.21
C ASP A 56 -0.25 -3.15 2.97
N ALA A 57 -0.55 -4.38 3.40
CA ALA A 57 0.43 -5.29 4.00
C ALA A 57 1.33 -5.98 2.96
N SER A 58 0.98 -5.90 1.67
CA SER A 58 1.68 -6.55 0.57
C SER A 58 2.57 -5.58 -0.22
N SER A 59 3.42 -6.10 -1.11
CA SER A 59 4.21 -5.26 -2.03
C SER A 59 3.41 -4.75 -3.24
N VAL A 60 2.09 -4.98 -3.28
CA VAL A 60 1.22 -4.50 -4.37
C VAL A 60 1.14 -2.99 -4.29
N HIS A 61 1.42 -2.30 -5.39
CA HIS A 61 1.35 -0.85 -5.46
C HIS A 61 -0.12 -0.37 -5.53
N PRO A 62 -0.53 0.72 -4.85
CA PRO A 62 -1.92 1.20 -4.85
C PRO A 62 -2.54 1.44 -6.25
N GLU A 63 -1.73 1.78 -7.24
CA GLU A 63 -2.19 1.95 -8.64
C GLU A 63 -2.81 0.65 -9.21
N THR A 64 -2.39 -0.51 -8.70
CA THR A 64 -2.81 -1.83 -9.18
C THR A 64 -4.00 -2.40 -8.40
N TYR A 65 -4.51 -1.70 -7.38
CA TYR A 65 -5.64 -2.19 -6.57
C TYR A 65 -6.89 -2.48 -7.42
N PRO A 66 -7.27 -1.64 -8.41
CA PRO A 66 -8.40 -1.95 -9.28
C PRO A 66 -8.21 -3.26 -10.08
N VAL A 67 -6.97 -3.61 -10.43
CA VAL A 67 -6.67 -4.87 -11.12
C VAL A 67 -6.85 -6.05 -10.18
N VAL A 68 -6.36 -5.94 -8.94
CA VAL A 68 -6.52 -7.00 -7.94
C VAL A 68 -8.00 -7.21 -7.59
N GLU A 69 -8.77 -6.13 -7.44
CA GLU A 69 -10.21 -6.20 -7.19
C GLU A 69 -10.96 -6.93 -8.32
N ARG A 70 -10.58 -6.70 -9.59
CA ARG A 70 -11.15 -7.45 -10.73
C ARG A 70 -10.82 -8.94 -10.67
N ILE A 71 -9.59 -9.29 -10.30
CA ILE A 71 -9.17 -10.70 -10.17
C ILE A 71 -9.93 -11.37 -9.00
N VAL A 72 -10.08 -10.67 -7.88
CA VAL A 72 -10.88 -11.14 -6.72
C VAL A 72 -12.33 -11.40 -7.15
N ALA A 73 -12.94 -10.46 -7.87
CA ALA A 73 -14.31 -10.59 -8.37
C ALA A 73 -14.46 -11.77 -9.35
N ALA A 74 -13.48 -11.98 -10.24
CA ALA A 74 -13.51 -13.07 -11.23
C ALA A 74 -13.26 -14.45 -10.61
N THR A 75 -12.52 -14.54 -9.50
CA THR A 75 -12.09 -15.81 -8.91
C THR A 75 -12.90 -16.23 -7.69
N ALA A 76 -13.77 -15.35 -7.18
CA ALA A 76 -14.56 -15.55 -5.96
C ALA A 76 -13.73 -15.97 -4.73
N ARG A 77 -12.43 -15.66 -4.72
CA ARG A 77 -11.50 -15.96 -3.62
C ARG A 77 -11.30 -14.72 -2.75
N PRO A 78 -11.19 -14.88 -1.42
CA PRO A 78 -10.88 -13.75 -0.55
C PRO A 78 -9.48 -13.21 -0.86
N ILE A 79 -9.31 -11.89 -0.83
CA ILE A 79 -8.06 -11.19 -1.17
C ILE A 79 -6.86 -11.71 -0.36
N LYS A 80 -7.06 -12.06 0.92
CA LYS A 80 -6.03 -12.64 1.79
C LYS A 80 -5.49 -13.99 1.28
N ALA A 81 -6.31 -14.78 0.59
CA ALA A 81 -5.89 -16.05 0.00
C ALA A 81 -5.14 -15.88 -1.33
N LEU A 82 -5.22 -14.69 -1.95
CA LEU A 82 -4.51 -14.36 -3.19
C LEU A 82 -3.16 -13.69 -2.93
N ILE A 83 -3.02 -12.98 -1.80
CA ILE A 83 -1.76 -12.35 -1.38
C ILE A 83 -0.72 -13.45 -1.14
N GLY A 84 0.35 -13.46 -1.97
CA GLY A 84 1.44 -14.45 -1.90
C GLY A 84 1.26 -15.68 -2.79
N ASP A 85 0.08 -15.91 -3.37
CA ASP A 85 -0.21 -17.02 -4.30
C ASP A 85 0.25 -16.68 -5.73
N GLY A 86 1.57 -16.48 -5.89
CA GLY A 86 2.16 -16.09 -7.17
C GLY A 86 1.99 -17.14 -8.27
N SER A 87 1.83 -18.41 -7.91
CA SER A 87 1.51 -19.51 -8.83
C SER A 87 0.16 -19.31 -9.52
N PHE A 88 -0.89 -19.03 -8.75
CA PHE A 88 -2.22 -18.82 -9.27
C PHE A 88 -2.31 -17.52 -10.09
N LEU A 89 -1.70 -16.44 -9.60
CA LEU A 89 -1.73 -15.13 -10.25
C LEU A 89 -1.00 -15.12 -11.60
N ARG A 90 0.10 -15.86 -11.75
CA ARG A 90 0.80 -15.99 -13.04
C ARG A 90 0.00 -16.73 -14.12
N GLY A 91 -0.97 -17.56 -13.70
CA GLY A 91 -1.87 -18.29 -14.61
C GLY A 91 -3.06 -17.46 -15.09
N GLN A 92 -3.35 -16.32 -14.46
CA GLN A 92 -4.43 -15.42 -14.85
C GLN A 92 -3.91 -14.45 -15.90
N LYS A 93 -4.41 -14.56 -17.14
CA LYS A 93 -4.21 -13.53 -18.17
C LYS A 93 -5.07 -12.33 -17.80
N ALA A 94 -4.43 -11.20 -17.50
CA ALA A 94 -5.09 -9.90 -17.40
C ALA A 94 -5.69 -9.49 -18.75
#